data_AF-A0A935FSU3-F1
#
_entry.id   AF-A0A935FSU3-F1
#
_cell.length_a   1.000
_cell.length_b   1.000
_cell.length_c   1.000
_cell.angle_alpha   90.00
_cell.angle_beta   90.00
_cell.angle_gamma   90.00
#
_symmetry.space_group_name_H-M   'P 1'
#
loop_
_entity.id
_entity.type
_entity.pdbx_description
1 polymer ?
#
loop_
_entity_poly.entity_id
_entity_poly.type
_entity_poly.pdbx_seq_one_letter_code
_entity_poly.pdbx_strand_id
1 'polypeptide(L)'
;MIKSKESQIPKGLTISYTGDESKSIKNTVHELENGIITGFLLVCIILLASMGLKNAFLVATSIPFSFLISFIVLNALGITMNIVVLFGLILVLGIIVDDAIVVVENIYRLQESEGYNPHDAAIEGPREVQVPVTIATFTIISSFAPLLFFPGIVGEFMKYLPITLIICLFSSLFVALVINPVLASQFIDFKKDRDKLEKKNKWYNFITRFHLWFDNLFARVVKAYEKTIRFCLRHRKLTILGTVAFLILVFFLYGKFNNGVEFFPSVEPRQAYINLNMPVGTNLDKSNEVSKVIEEKLPAFKDIEFFLTNVGSEIGEGFGSDASNKSTITLSFFDKVDRSKSSFETIEDIREAISGITTADLRIIQATGRASYGPPVNIEISGDDFGMLGKFADEVKREIKDIPGIKDLKDDYDEARPEIKIEVNREKASLLDST
;
A
#
# COMPACT_ATOMS: atom_id res chain seq x y z
N MET A 1 25.20 -15.55 -0.58
CA MET A 1 26.62 -15.41 -0.96
C MET A 1 27.56 -15.10 0.21
N ILE A 2 27.18 -14.26 1.20
CA ILE A 2 28.07 -13.97 2.35
C ILE A 2 28.11 -15.12 3.38
N LYS A 3 26.97 -15.74 3.71
CA LYS A 3 26.90 -16.95 4.57
C LYS A 3 27.76 -18.11 4.10
N SER A 4 28.00 -18.26 2.79
CA SER A 4 28.85 -19.34 2.26
C SER A 4 30.35 -19.07 2.38
N LYS A 5 30.76 -17.87 2.83
CA LYS A 5 32.17 -17.46 3.02
C LYS A 5 32.52 -17.20 4.48
N GLU A 6 31.63 -17.49 5.43
CA GLU A 6 31.91 -17.27 6.87
C GLU A 6 33.17 -17.99 7.35
N SER A 7 33.50 -19.15 6.77
CA SER A 7 34.74 -19.89 7.07
C SER A 7 36.03 -19.25 6.52
N GLN A 8 35.92 -18.27 5.63
CA GLN A 8 37.06 -17.52 5.05
C GLN A 8 37.25 -16.15 5.71
N ILE A 9 36.40 -15.77 6.66
CA ILE A 9 36.46 -14.47 7.33
C ILE A 9 37.53 -14.52 8.44
N PRO A 10 38.48 -13.56 8.48
CA PRO A 10 39.45 -13.46 9.57
C PRO A 10 38.76 -13.31 10.94
N LYS A 11 39.33 -13.91 11.99
CA LYS A 11 38.73 -13.97 13.34
C LYS A 11 38.45 -12.62 14.03
N GLY A 12 38.89 -11.50 13.46
CA GLY A 12 38.64 -10.14 13.98
C GLY A 12 37.63 -9.31 13.17
N LEU A 13 37.07 -9.85 12.08
CA LEU A 13 36.10 -9.13 11.25
C LEU A 13 34.67 -9.52 11.66
N THR A 14 33.90 -8.55 12.15
CA THR A 14 32.45 -8.69 12.36
C THR A 14 31.70 -8.10 11.17
N ILE A 15 30.83 -8.90 10.56
CA ILE A 15 29.95 -8.43 9.47
C ILE A 15 28.60 -8.06 10.08
N SER A 16 28.22 -6.79 9.92
CA SER A 16 26.88 -6.30 10.27
C SER A 16 26.13 -5.95 8.99
N TYR A 17 24.84 -6.25 8.95
CA TYR A 17 23.97 -5.97 7.81
C TYR A 17 23.17 -4.71 8.10
N THR A 18 23.23 -3.75 7.19
CA THR A 18 22.45 -2.51 7.19
C THR A 18 21.68 -2.41 5.87
N GLY A 19 20.52 -1.76 5.86
CA GLY A 19 19.72 -1.58 4.64
C GLY A 19 19.14 -2.89 4.06
N ASP A 20 18.87 -3.90 4.88
CA ASP A 20 18.27 -5.15 4.40
C ASP A 20 16.77 -5.00 4.13
N GLU A 21 16.45 -4.55 2.92
CA GLU A 21 15.07 -4.45 2.42
C GLU A 21 14.34 -5.80 2.41
N SER A 22 15.05 -6.93 2.42
CA SER A 22 14.42 -8.26 2.46
C SER A 22 13.59 -8.46 3.72
N LYS A 23 13.99 -7.89 4.85
CA LYS A 23 13.20 -7.92 6.09
C LYS A 23 11.88 -7.18 5.89
N SER A 24 11.95 -5.98 5.31
CA SER A 24 10.78 -5.14 5.03
C SER A 24 9.81 -5.86 4.08
N ILE A 25 10.33 -6.38 2.96
CA ILE A 25 9.53 -7.12 1.97
C ILE A 25 8.90 -8.36 2.61
N LYS A 26 9.65 -9.16 3.38
CA LYS A 26 9.10 -10.34 4.06
C LYS A 26 8.01 -9.98 5.05
N ASN A 27 8.22 -8.93 5.86
CA ASN A 27 7.23 -8.47 6.82
C ASN A 27 5.96 -8.01 6.10
N THR A 28 6.08 -7.20 5.04
CA THR A 28 4.94 -6.79 4.21
C THR A 28 4.22 -7.98 3.58
N VAL A 29 4.94 -8.96 3.02
CA VAL A 29 4.33 -10.18 2.46
C VAL A 29 3.61 -10.98 3.55
N HIS A 30 4.20 -11.14 4.74
CA HIS A 30 3.55 -11.84 5.85
C HIS A 30 2.32 -11.11 6.38
N GLU A 31 2.36 -9.78 6.47
CA GLU A 31 1.20 -8.97 6.85
C GLU A 31 0.06 -9.13 5.84
N LEU A 32 0.39 -9.14 4.55
CA LEU A 32 -0.59 -9.35 3.47
C LEU A 32 -1.13 -10.78 3.48
N GLU A 33 -0.28 -11.79 3.63
CA GLU A 33 -0.67 -13.20 3.76
C GLU A 33 -1.62 -13.41 4.95
N ASN A 34 -1.25 -12.88 6.13
CA ASN A 34 -2.08 -12.92 7.33
C ASN A 34 -3.42 -12.20 7.11
N GLY A 35 -3.40 -11.07 6.40
CA GLY A 35 -4.60 -10.34 6.00
C GLY A 35 -5.54 -11.17 5.13
N ILE A 36 -5.01 -11.83 4.09
CA ILE A 36 -5.76 -12.73 3.20
C ILE A 36 -6.35 -13.90 3.99
N ILE A 37 -5.55 -14.57 4.83
CA ILE A 37 -6.00 -15.71 5.63
C ILE A 37 -7.09 -15.29 6.62
N THR A 38 -6.91 -14.15 7.31
CA THR A 38 -7.89 -13.64 8.27
C THR A 38 -9.20 -13.25 7.56
N GLY A 39 -9.10 -12.57 6.42
CA GLY A 39 -10.26 -12.24 5.58
C GLY A 39 -10.97 -13.49 5.09
N PHE A 40 -10.23 -14.47 4.58
CA PHE A 40 -10.77 -15.77 4.14
C PHE A 40 -11.50 -16.49 5.28
N LEU A 41 -10.91 -16.54 6.48
CA LEU A 41 -11.54 -17.15 7.65
C LEU A 41 -12.82 -16.41 8.04
N LEU A 42 -12.81 -15.07 8.01
CA LEU A 42 -13.98 -14.26 8.32
C LEU A 42 -15.12 -14.54 7.33
N VAL A 43 -14.82 -14.56 6.02
CA VAL A 43 -15.80 -14.92 4.99
C VAL A 43 -16.31 -16.34 5.19
N CYS A 44 -15.43 -17.32 5.46
CA CYS A 44 -15.83 -18.68 5.77
C CYS A 44 -16.79 -18.74 6.98
N ILE A 45 -16.52 -18.00 8.06
CA ILE A 45 -17.40 -17.96 9.23
C ILE A 45 -18.79 -17.42 8.86
N ILE A 46 -18.87 -16.36 8.06
CA ILE A 46 -20.14 -15.79 7.61
C ILE A 46 -20.89 -16.80 6.72
N LEU A 47 -20.20 -17.47 5.79
CA LEU A 47 -20.80 -18.50 4.93
C LEU A 47 -21.36 -19.67 5.75
N LEU A 48 -20.59 -20.14 6.73
CA LEU A 48 -21.00 -21.21 7.65
C LEU A 48 -22.25 -20.82 8.44
N ALA A 49 -22.33 -19.57 8.87
CA ALA A 49 -23.48 -19.04 9.59
C ALA A 49 -24.73 -18.94 8.69
N SER A 50 -24.54 -18.54 7.42
CA SER A 50 -25.63 -18.22 6.50
C SER A 50 -26.24 -19.43 5.79
N MET A 51 -25.42 -20.39 5.33
CA MET A 51 -25.86 -21.43 4.38
C MET A 51 -25.54 -22.86 4.85
N GLY A 52 -24.92 -23.01 6.02
CA GLY A 52 -24.51 -24.29 6.58
C GLY A 52 -23.17 -24.83 6.06
N LEU A 53 -22.65 -25.87 6.72
CA LEU A 53 -21.25 -26.33 6.57
C LEU A 53 -20.86 -26.75 5.14
N LYS A 54 -21.75 -27.48 4.45
CA LYS A 54 -21.44 -28.04 3.13
C LYS A 54 -21.46 -27.00 2.03
N ASN A 55 -22.52 -26.19 1.97
CA ASN A 55 -22.68 -25.15 0.96
C ASN A 55 -21.59 -24.10 1.13
N ALA A 56 -21.29 -23.70 2.37
CA ALA A 56 -20.18 -22.82 2.69
C ALA A 56 -18.82 -23.38 2.23
N PHE A 57 -18.56 -24.68 2.43
CA PHE A 57 -17.30 -25.28 1.97
C PHE A 57 -17.17 -25.28 0.45
N LEU A 58 -18.25 -25.56 -0.28
CA LEU A 58 -18.26 -25.50 -1.75
C LEU A 58 -17.94 -24.10 -2.27
N VAL A 59 -18.58 -23.09 -1.71
CA VAL A 59 -18.33 -21.68 -2.02
C VAL A 59 -16.90 -21.27 -1.63
N ALA A 60 -16.42 -21.68 -0.46
CA ALA A 60 -15.06 -21.37 0.00
C ALA A 60 -13.99 -21.98 -0.91
N THR A 61 -14.27 -23.14 -1.53
CA THR A 61 -13.37 -23.78 -2.50
C THR A 61 -13.24 -22.96 -3.80
N SER A 62 -14.22 -22.12 -4.13
CA SER A 62 -14.15 -21.22 -5.29
C SER A 62 -13.06 -20.16 -5.16
N ILE A 63 -12.73 -19.76 -3.93
CA ILE A 63 -11.72 -18.72 -3.65
C ILE A 63 -10.31 -19.14 -4.14
N PRO A 64 -9.74 -20.27 -3.69
CA PRO A 64 -8.42 -20.70 -4.16
C PRO A 64 -8.41 -21.02 -5.66
N PHE A 65 -9.50 -21.55 -6.24
CA PHE A 65 -9.58 -21.77 -7.68
C PHE A 65 -9.56 -20.46 -8.47
N SER A 66 -10.32 -19.46 -8.01
CA SER A 66 -10.36 -18.15 -8.67
C SER A 66 -9.00 -17.46 -8.61
N PHE A 67 -8.31 -17.51 -7.47
CA PHE A 67 -6.96 -16.98 -7.36
C PHE A 67 -5.94 -17.77 -8.18
N LEU A 68 -6.03 -19.10 -8.23
CA LEU A 68 -5.14 -19.92 -9.06
C LEU A 68 -5.24 -19.53 -10.54
N ILE A 69 -6.46 -19.41 -11.07
CA ILE A 69 -6.68 -18.98 -12.45
C ILE A 69 -6.16 -17.55 -12.65
N SER A 70 -6.43 -16.66 -11.69
CA SER A 70 -5.94 -15.28 -11.74
C SER A 70 -4.42 -15.21 -11.80
N PHE A 71 -3.71 -16.00 -10.99
CA PHE A 71 -2.25 -16.04 -11.00
C PHE A 71 -1.69 -16.57 -12.31
N ILE A 72 -2.34 -17.57 -12.91
CA ILE A 72 -1.96 -18.08 -14.23
C ILE A 72 -2.09 -16.96 -15.28
N VAL A 73 -3.18 -16.22 -15.27
CA VAL A 73 -3.42 -15.12 -16.23
C VAL A 73 -2.46 -13.95 -15.98
N LEU A 74 -2.25 -13.54 -14.74
CA LEU A 74 -1.30 -12.48 -14.38
C LEU A 74 0.13 -12.84 -14.80
N ASN A 75 0.55 -14.08 -14.55
CA ASN A 75 1.86 -14.57 -14.96
C ASN A 75 2.00 -14.61 -16.50
N ALA A 76 0.95 -15.03 -17.21
CA ALA A 76 0.93 -15.03 -18.67
C ALA A 76 1.04 -13.61 -19.27
N LEU A 77 0.54 -12.59 -18.56
CA LEU A 77 0.68 -11.18 -18.93
C LEU A 77 2.02 -10.55 -18.49
N GLY A 78 2.90 -11.32 -17.83
CA GLY A 78 4.19 -10.84 -17.33
C GLY A 78 4.08 -9.91 -16.12
N ILE A 79 2.93 -9.89 -15.44
CA ILE A 79 2.71 -9.05 -14.27
C ILE A 79 3.31 -9.72 -13.05
N THR A 80 4.27 -9.05 -12.41
CA THR A 80 4.93 -9.55 -11.20
C THR A 80 4.08 -9.32 -9.95
N MET A 81 4.34 -10.10 -8.92
CA MET A 81 3.75 -9.91 -7.60
C MET A 81 4.41 -8.70 -6.93
N ASN A 82 3.69 -7.59 -6.85
CA ASN A 82 4.11 -6.39 -6.14
C ASN A 82 3.06 -6.02 -5.06
N ILE A 83 3.37 -5.01 -4.25
CA ILE A 83 2.51 -4.57 -3.14
C ILE A 83 1.11 -4.18 -3.65
N VAL A 84 1.02 -3.52 -4.80
CA VAL A 84 -0.27 -3.08 -5.39
C VAL A 84 -1.11 -4.26 -5.85
N VAL A 85 -0.49 -5.26 -6.49
CA VAL A 85 -1.16 -6.50 -6.91
C VAL A 85 -1.68 -7.25 -5.70
N LEU A 86 -0.86 -7.44 -4.66
CA LEU A 86 -1.27 -8.11 -3.42
C LEU A 86 -2.42 -7.38 -2.71
N PHE A 87 -2.36 -6.05 -2.65
CA PHE A 87 -3.44 -5.24 -2.12
C PHE A 87 -4.73 -5.41 -2.94
N GLY A 88 -4.62 -5.45 -4.27
CA GLY A 88 -5.74 -5.76 -5.16
C GLY A 88 -6.38 -7.11 -4.82
N LEU A 89 -5.59 -8.16 -4.59
CA LEU A 89 -6.11 -9.49 -4.21
C LEU A 89 -6.87 -9.48 -2.88
N ILE A 90 -6.38 -8.74 -1.89
CA ILE A 90 -7.07 -8.58 -0.60
C ILE A 90 -8.42 -7.90 -0.78
N LEU A 91 -8.47 -6.85 -1.60
CA LEU A 91 -9.71 -6.12 -1.90
C LEU A 91 -10.73 -7.03 -2.57
N VAL A 92 -10.30 -7.83 -3.56
CA VAL A 92 -11.21 -8.76 -4.28
C VAL A 92 -11.72 -9.87 -3.38
N LEU A 93 -10.98 -10.30 -2.36
CA LEU A 93 -11.33 -11.46 -1.54
C LEU A 93 -12.76 -11.40 -0.97
N GLY A 94 -13.26 -10.20 -0.63
CA GLY A 94 -14.64 -10.04 -0.14
C GLY A 94 -15.71 -10.14 -1.23
N ILE A 95 -15.37 -9.81 -2.48
CA ILE A 95 -16.29 -9.70 -3.61
C ILE A 95 -16.24 -10.96 -4.51
N ILE A 96 -15.10 -11.67 -4.51
CA ILE A 96 -14.84 -12.87 -5.33
C ILE A 96 -15.81 -14.02 -5.03
N VAL A 97 -16.42 -13.99 -3.85
CA VAL A 97 -17.27 -15.05 -3.32
C VAL A 97 -18.73 -14.83 -3.70
N ASP A 98 -19.12 -13.60 -4.05
CA ASP A 98 -20.52 -13.23 -4.30
C ASP A 98 -21.12 -14.04 -5.46
N ASP A 99 -20.39 -14.15 -6.57
CA ASP A 99 -20.83 -14.94 -7.74
C ASP A 99 -21.08 -16.41 -7.36
N ALA A 100 -20.15 -16.98 -6.58
CA ALA A 100 -20.21 -18.36 -6.11
C ALA A 100 -21.37 -18.58 -5.14
N ILE A 101 -21.62 -17.65 -4.22
CA ILE A 101 -22.74 -17.69 -3.27
C ILE A 101 -24.06 -17.71 -4.03
N VAL A 102 -24.26 -16.78 -4.96
CA VAL A 102 -25.53 -16.67 -5.70
C VAL A 102 -25.82 -17.93 -6.50
N VAL A 103 -24.81 -18.49 -7.19
CA VAL A 103 -25.00 -19.72 -7.97
C VAL A 103 -25.28 -20.92 -7.06
N VAL A 104 -24.51 -21.11 -5.99
CA VAL A 104 -24.69 -22.25 -5.08
C VAL A 104 -26.02 -22.17 -4.32
N GLU A 105 -26.42 -20.98 -3.88
CA GLU A 105 -27.73 -20.75 -3.26
C GLU A 105 -28.87 -21.04 -4.22
N ASN A 106 -28.75 -20.63 -5.49
CA ASN A 106 -29.78 -20.90 -6.50
C ASN A 106 -29.95 -22.40 -6.73
N ILE A 107 -28.84 -23.14 -6.84
CA ILE A 107 -28.84 -24.60 -6.98
C ILE A 107 -29.48 -25.26 -5.75
N TYR A 108 -29.13 -24.81 -4.54
CA TYR A 108 -29.71 -25.34 -3.30
C TYR A 108 -31.22 -25.06 -3.23
N ARG A 109 -31.63 -23.82 -3.52
CA ARG A 109 -33.04 -23.41 -3.55
C ARG A 109 -33.86 -24.25 -4.52
N LEU A 110 -33.38 -24.48 -5.76
CA LEU A 110 -34.09 -25.31 -6.74
C LEU A 110 -34.29 -26.76 -6.25
N GLN A 111 -33.33 -27.32 -5.51
CA GLN A 111 -33.51 -28.64 -4.89
C GLN A 111 -34.50 -28.61 -3.73
N GLU A 112 -34.47 -27.57 -2.89
CA GLU A 112 -35.31 -27.43 -1.71
C GLU A 112 -36.78 -27.12 -2.04
N SER A 113 -37.03 -26.06 -2.83
CA SER A 113 -38.39 -25.54 -3.08
C SER A 113 -39.08 -26.23 -4.24
N GLU A 114 -38.33 -26.59 -5.28
CA GLU A 114 -38.89 -27.13 -6.53
C GLU A 114 -38.61 -28.63 -6.72
N GLY A 115 -37.76 -29.22 -5.87
CA GLY A 115 -37.55 -30.67 -5.82
C GLY A 115 -36.70 -31.24 -6.96
N TYR A 116 -35.91 -30.40 -7.65
CA TYR A 116 -35.00 -30.83 -8.72
C TYR A 116 -34.00 -31.88 -8.25
N ASN A 117 -33.60 -32.79 -9.15
CA ASN A 117 -32.48 -33.68 -8.89
C ASN A 117 -31.16 -32.89 -8.86
N PRO A 118 -30.12 -33.36 -8.15
CA PRO A 118 -28.85 -32.64 -8.04
C PRO A 118 -28.20 -32.25 -9.36
N HIS A 119 -28.28 -33.13 -10.36
CA HIS A 119 -27.79 -32.88 -11.70
C HIS A 119 -28.58 -31.78 -12.42
N ASP A 120 -29.92 -31.87 -12.40
CA ASP A 120 -30.79 -30.92 -13.11
C ASP A 120 -30.71 -29.52 -12.46
N ALA A 121 -30.65 -29.48 -11.12
CA ALA A 121 -30.45 -28.25 -10.36
C ALA A 121 -29.11 -27.58 -10.69
N ALA A 122 -28.04 -28.35 -10.91
CA ALA A 122 -26.74 -27.83 -11.30
C ALA A 122 -26.69 -27.27 -12.73
N ILE A 123 -27.63 -27.66 -13.59
CA ILE A 123 -27.76 -27.10 -14.96
C ILE A 123 -28.64 -25.85 -14.94
N GLU A 124 -29.82 -25.94 -14.33
CA GLU A 124 -30.78 -24.83 -14.33
C GLU A 124 -30.42 -23.72 -13.34
N GLY A 125 -29.77 -24.05 -12.23
CA GLY A 125 -29.34 -23.10 -11.21
C GLY A 125 -28.50 -21.95 -11.78
N PRO A 126 -27.38 -22.23 -12.45
CA PRO A 126 -26.58 -21.19 -13.09
C PRO A 126 -27.30 -20.48 -14.22
N ARG A 127 -28.15 -21.16 -15.00
CA ARG A 127 -28.89 -20.57 -16.14
C ARG A 127 -29.82 -19.44 -15.70
N GLU A 128 -30.48 -19.59 -14.56
CA GLU A 128 -31.39 -18.58 -14.03
C GLU A 128 -30.65 -17.31 -13.56
N VAL A 129 -29.45 -17.48 -12.98
CA VAL A 129 -28.69 -16.37 -12.36
C VAL A 129 -27.51 -15.87 -13.20
N GLN A 130 -27.20 -16.50 -14.33
CA GLN A 130 -26.05 -16.14 -15.16
C GLN A 130 -26.07 -14.68 -15.60
N VAL A 131 -27.22 -14.20 -16.09
CA VAL A 131 -27.38 -12.81 -16.56
C VAL A 131 -27.18 -11.80 -15.43
N PRO A 132 -27.91 -11.88 -14.29
CA PRO A 132 -27.74 -10.90 -13.21
C PRO A 132 -26.33 -10.94 -12.61
N VAL A 133 -25.73 -12.13 -12.43
CA VAL A 133 -24.37 -12.26 -11.89
C VAL A 133 -23.35 -11.63 -12.84
N THR A 134 -23.40 -11.97 -14.13
CA THR A 134 -22.48 -11.40 -15.13
C THR A 134 -22.58 -9.88 -15.18
N ILE A 135 -23.80 -9.31 -15.19
CA ILE A 135 -24.00 -7.86 -15.22
C ILE A 135 -23.46 -7.19 -13.94
N ALA A 136 -23.67 -7.81 -12.78
CA ALA A 136 -23.13 -7.31 -11.51
C ALA A 136 -21.59 -7.26 -11.55
N THR A 137 -20.94 -8.33 -11.99
CA THR A 137 -19.48 -8.39 -12.15
C THR A 137 -18.98 -7.30 -13.13
N PHE A 138 -19.64 -7.13 -14.28
CA PHE A 138 -19.27 -6.09 -15.26
C PHE A 138 -19.46 -4.67 -14.72
N THR A 139 -20.44 -4.44 -13.85
CA THR A 139 -20.65 -3.14 -13.20
C THR A 139 -19.47 -2.79 -12.29
N ILE A 140 -18.96 -3.77 -11.54
CA ILE A 140 -17.77 -3.61 -10.69
C ILE A 140 -16.53 -3.38 -11.56
N ILE A 141 -16.33 -4.19 -12.59
CA ILE A 141 -15.23 -4.00 -13.55
C ILE A 141 -15.26 -2.59 -14.15
N SER A 142 -16.44 -2.10 -14.51
CA SER A 142 -16.62 -0.78 -15.13
C SER A 142 -16.32 0.37 -14.17
N SER A 143 -16.50 0.21 -12.86
CA SER A 143 -16.16 1.26 -11.89
C SER A 143 -14.64 1.41 -11.70
N PHE A 144 -13.88 0.33 -11.89
CA PHE A 144 -12.41 0.33 -11.77
C PHE A 144 -11.69 0.54 -13.11
N ALA A 145 -12.34 0.28 -14.24
CA ALA A 145 -11.75 0.46 -15.57
C ALA A 145 -11.17 1.87 -15.84
N PRO A 146 -11.75 2.99 -15.37
CA PRO A 146 -11.18 4.32 -15.60
C PRO A 146 -9.77 4.49 -15.03
N LEU A 147 -9.42 3.78 -13.95
CA LEU A 147 -8.09 3.87 -13.32
C LEU A 147 -6.97 3.34 -14.25
N LEU A 148 -7.30 2.54 -15.26
CA LEU A 148 -6.34 2.05 -16.25
C LEU A 148 -5.76 3.16 -17.12
N PHE A 149 -6.51 4.25 -17.30
CA PHE A 149 -6.15 5.36 -18.19
C PHE A 149 -5.57 6.55 -17.43
N PHE A 150 -5.24 6.39 -16.15
CA PHE A 150 -4.66 7.46 -15.34
C PHE A 150 -3.24 7.78 -15.85
N PRO A 151 -2.93 9.04 -16.20
CA PRO A 151 -1.61 9.41 -16.74
C PRO A 151 -0.55 9.56 -15.65
N GLY A 152 0.72 9.60 -16.09
CA GLY A 152 1.89 9.86 -15.24
C GLY A 152 2.41 8.63 -14.48
N ILE A 153 3.49 8.84 -13.73
CA ILE A 153 4.20 7.79 -12.97
C ILE A 153 3.25 7.10 -11.96
N VAL A 154 2.39 7.88 -11.31
CA VAL A 154 1.37 7.36 -10.39
C VAL A 154 0.40 6.43 -11.12
N GLY A 155 -0.01 6.78 -12.34
CA GLY A 155 -0.87 5.94 -13.16
C GLY A 155 -0.20 4.62 -13.57
N GLU A 156 1.09 4.67 -13.93
CA GLU A 156 1.86 3.45 -14.25
C GLU A 156 2.00 2.51 -13.05
N PHE A 157 2.07 3.05 -11.84
CA PHE A 157 2.08 2.26 -10.61
C PHE A 157 0.67 1.78 -10.22
N MET A 158 -0.34 2.63 -10.34
CA MET A 158 -1.71 2.33 -9.90
C MET A 158 -2.47 1.44 -10.88
N LYS A 159 -2.09 1.36 -12.17
CA LYS A 159 -2.75 0.50 -13.17
C LYS A 159 -2.76 -0.98 -12.80
N TYR A 160 -1.80 -1.44 -11.98
CA TYR A 160 -1.76 -2.84 -11.54
C TYR A 160 -2.95 -3.22 -10.66
N LEU A 161 -3.48 -2.28 -9.86
CA LEU A 161 -4.64 -2.51 -9.01
C LEU A 161 -5.88 -2.92 -9.83
N PRO A 162 -6.42 -2.09 -10.75
CA PRO A 162 -7.59 -2.44 -11.53
C PRO A 162 -7.34 -3.65 -12.45
N ILE A 163 -6.14 -3.83 -13.02
CA ILE A 163 -5.82 -5.02 -13.83
C ILE A 163 -6.01 -6.30 -13.01
N THR A 164 -5.43 -6.35 -11.81
CA THR A 164 -5.58 -7.49 -10.90
C THR A 164 -7.04 -7.71 -10.51
N LEU A 165 -7.77 -6.65 -10.14
CA LEU A 165 -9.20 -6.77 -9.81
C LEU A 165 -10.00 -7.39 -10.96
N ILE A 166 -9.83 -6.87 -12.18
CA ILE A 166 -10.57 -7.30 -13.37
C ILE A 166 -10.29 -8.77 -13.68
N ILE A 167 -9.02 -9.17 -13.67
CA ILE A 167 -8.64 -10.58 -13.91
C ILE A 167 -9.23 -11.50 -12.84
N CYS A 168 -9.20 -11.09 -11.57
CA CYS A 168 -9.76 -11.87 -10.49
C CYS A 168 -11.28 -12.02 -10.58
N LEU A 169 -12.00 -10.95 -10.94
CA LEU A 169 -13.45 -10.97 -11.11
C LEU A 169 -13.89 -11.80 -12.33
N PHE A 170 -13.15 -11.75 -13.44
CA PHE A 170 -13.41 -12.66 -14.55
C PHE A 170 -13.13 -14.11 -14.17
N SER A 171 -12.07 -14.36 -13.41
CA SER A 171 -11.74 -15.69 -12.90
C SER A 171 -12.83 -16.21 -11.96
N SER A 172 -13.37 -15.37 -11.06
CA SER A 172 -14.45 -15.75 -10.15
C SER A 172 -15.74 -16.07 -10.88
N LEU A 173 -16.11 -15.25 -11.85
CA LEU A 173 -17.28 -15.48 -12.70
C LEU A 173 -17.17 -16.81 -13.44
N PHE A 174 -15.99 -17.13 -13.99
CA PHE A 174 -15.74 -18.41 -14.63
C PHE A 174 -15.86 -19.58 -13.65
N VAL A 175 -15.25 -19.48 -12.47
CA VAL A 175 -15.33 -20.53 -11.43
C VAL A 175 -16.77 -20.74 -10.98
N ALA A 176 -17.52 -19.65 -10.75
CA ALA A 176 -18.91 -19.70 -10.30
C ALA A 176 -19.85 -20.33 -11.33
N LEU A 177 -19.67 -20.05 -12.62
CA LEU A 177 -20.56 -20.57 -13.67
C LEU A 177 -20.15 -21.93 -14.22
N VAL A 178 -18.89 -22.33 -14.10
CA VAL A 178 -18.37 -23.56 -14.71
C VAL A 178 -17.98 -24.61 -13.66
N ILE A 179 -17.20 -24.24 -12.66
CA ILE A 179 -16.64 -25.20 -11.70
C ILE A 179 -17.62 -25.49 -10.58
N ASN A 180 -18.21 -24.44 -9.99
CA ASN A 180 -19.14 -24.58 -8.86
C ASN A 180 -20.35 -25.45 -9.17
N PRO A 181 -21.01 -25.37 -10.34
CA PRO A 181 -22.17 -26.20 -10.60
C PRO A 181 -21.81 -27.68 -10.70
N VAL A 182 -20.63 -27.99 -11.25
CA VAL A 182 -20.10 -29.36 -11.29
C VAL A 182 -19.86 -29.88 -9.87
N LEU A 183 -19.22 -29.09 -9.00
CA LEU A 183 -19.01 -29.46 -7.61
C LEU A 183 -20.35 -29.58 -6.85
N ALA A 184 -21.27 -28.64 -7.05
CA ALA A 184 -22.58 -28.64 -6.43
C ALA A 184 -23.40 -29.89 -6.81
N SER A 185 -23.35 -30.32 -8.07
CA SER A 185 -24.05 -31.53 -8.53
C SER A 185 -23.63 -32.81 -7.82
N GLN A 186 -22.39 -32.87 -7.34
CA GLN A 186 -21.82 -34.03 -6.66
C GLN A 186 -21.97 -33.98 -5.14
N PHE A 187 -21.94 -32.78 -4.56
CA PHE A 187 -21.85 -32.60 -3.10
C PHE A 187 -23.15 -32.08 -2.45
N ILE A 188 -24.03 -31.42 -3.21
CA ILE A 188 -25.33 -30.91 -2.73
C ILE A 188 -26.41 -31.94 -3.07
N ASP A 189 -26.98 -32.54 -2.01
CA ASP A 189 -28.12 -33.45 -2.10
C ASP A 189 -29.09 -33.14 -0.97
N PHE A 190 -30.08 -32.31 -1.27
CA PHE A 190 -31.07 -31.83 -0.29
C PHE A 190 -31.84 -32.98 0.38
N LYS A 191 -32.27 -34.00 -0.37
CA LYS A 191 -33.05 -35.14 0.15
C LYS A 191 -32.23 -35.91 1.20
N LYS A 192 -30.96 -36.17 0.89
CA LYS A 192 -30.03 -36.86 1.79
C LYS A 192 -29.62 -36.01 3.00
N ASP A 193 -29.64 -34.70 2.86
CA ASP A 193 -29.28 -33.77 3.94
C ASP A 193 -30.40 -33.57 4.95
N ARG A 194 -31.66 -33.57 4.49
CA ARG A 194 -32.84 -33.66 5.37
C ARG A 194 -32.86 -34.96 6.18
N ASP A 195 -32.60 -36.10 5.55
CA ASP A 195 -32.59 -37.42 6.23
C ASP A 195 -31.45 -37.57 7.25
N LYS A 196 -30.33 -36.86 7.07
CA LYS A 196 -29.19 -36.87 8.02
C LYS A 196 -29.41 -35.95 9.21
N LEU A 197 -30.11 -34.84 9.03
CA LEU A 197 -30.48 -33.90 10.10
C LEU A 197 -31.35 -34.56 11.17
N GLU A 198 -32.20 -35.52 10.80
CA GLU A 198 -33.03 -36.28 11.75
C GLU A 198 -32.25 -37.33 12.58
N LYS A 199 -30.97 -37.62 12.27
CA LYS A 199 -30.28 -38.82 12.79
C LYS A 199 -28.96 -38.66 13.58
N LYS A 200 -28.41 -37.48 13.94
CA LYS A 200 -27.13 -37.48 14.74
C LYS A 200 -26.72 -36.25 15.62
N ASN A 201 -26.38 -36.58 16.88
CA ASN A 201 -25.33 -36.17 17.88
C ASN A 201 -24.94 -34.72 18.31
N LYS A 202 -24.54 -34.63 19.60
CA LYS A 202 -24.22 -33.47 20.47
C LYS A 202 -23.33 -32.32 19.95
N TRP A 203 -22.36 -32.52 19.05
CA TRP A 203 -21.53 -31.41 18.52
C TRP A 203 -22.30 -30.55 17.49
N TYR A 204 -23.30 -31.16 16.86
CA TYR A 204 -24.27 -30.47 16.00
C TYR A 204 -25.05 -29.41 16.79
N ASN A 205 -25.34 -29.67 18.08
CA ASN A 205 -26.12 -28.77 18.92
C ASN A 205 -25.51 -27.37 19.06
N PHE A 206 -24.18 -27.19 19.02
CA PHE A 206 -23.57 -25.86 19.13
C PHE A 206 -23.80 -25.05 17.84
N ILE A 207 -23.47 -25.62 16.69
CA ILE A 207 -23.63 -24.98 15.37
C ILE A 207 -25.12 -24.76 15.08
N THR A 208 -25.99 -25.74 15.37
CA THR A 208 -27.45 -25.60 15.20
C THR A 208 -28.02 -24.53 16.13
N ARG A 209 -27.56 -24.42 17.38
CA ARG A 209 -28.02 -23.36 18.29
C ARG A 209 -27.58 -21.98 17.83
N PHE A 210 -26.37 -21.88 17.26
CA PHE A 210 -25.89 -20.65 16.64
C PHE A 210 -26.70 -20.29 15.39
N HIS A 211 -26.97 -21.26 14.50
CA HIS A 211 -27.78 -21.08 13.30
C HIS A 211 -29.21 -20.65 13.64
N LEU A 212 -29.87 -21.33 14.59
CA LEU A 212 -31.21 -20.95 15.07
C LEU A 212 -31.26 -19.55 15.71
N TRP A 213 -30.19 -19.14 16.40
CA TRP A 213 -30.07 -17.77 16.90
C TRP A 213 -29.94 -16.77 15.75
N PHE A 214 -29.11 -17.08 14.76
CA PHE A 214 -28.90 -16.26 13.57
C PHE A 214 -30.18 -16.12 12.75
N ASP A 215 -30.94 -17.21 12.53
CA ASP A 215 -32.23 -17.19 11.83
C ASP A 215 -33.25 -16.29 12.52
N ASN A 216 -33.31 -16.35 13.85
CA ASN A 216 -34.19 -15.49 14.63
C ASN A 216 -33.78 -14.01 14.56
N LEU A 217 -32.47 -13.74 14.57
CA LEU A 217 -31.95 -12.38 14.39
C LEU A 217 -32.29 -11.88 12.98
N PHE A 218 -32.02 -12.69 11.96
CA PHE A 218 -32.28 -12.39 10.56
C PHE A 218 -33.77 -12.11 10.32
N ALA A 219 -34.67 -12.92 10.87
CA ALA A 219 -36.11 -12.71 10.79
C ALA A 219 -36.56 -11.37 11.41
N ARG A 220 -35.92 -10.90 12.49
CA ARG A 220 -36.20 -9.57 13.07
C ARG A 220 -35.72 -8.45 12.14
N VAL A 221 -34.53 -8.60 11.56
CA VAL A 221 -33.98 -7.63 10.60
C VAL A 221 -34.87 -7.54 9.38
N VAL A 222 -35.31 -8.67 8.82
CA VAL A 222 -36.23 -8.71 7.66
C VAL A 222 -37.55 -8.02 7.98
N LYS A 223 -38.16 -8.26 9.16
CA LYS A 223 -39.39 -7.57 9.58
C LYS A 223 -39.20 -6.05 9.74
N ALA A 224 -38.05 -5.63 10.28
CA ALA A 224 -37.72 -4.21 10.40
C ALA A 224 -37.51 -3.56 9.02
N TYR A 225 -36.82 -4.26 8.12
CA TYR A 225 -36.62 -3.85 6.73
C TYR A 225 -37.93 -3.70 5.97
N GLU A 226 -38.82 -4.70 6.07
CA GLU A 226 -40.16 -4.66 5.47
C GLU A 226 -40.98 -3.48 5.99
N LYS A 227 -40.97 -3.25 7.31
CA LYS A 227 -41.65 -2.09 7.93
C LYS A 227 -41.11 -0.77 7.38
N THR A 228 -39.80 -0.69 7.16
CA THR A 228 -39.12 0.50 6.64
C THR A 228 -39.48 0.75 5.18
N ILE A 229 -39.43 -0.26 4.32
CA ILE A 229 -39.86 -0.15 2.92
C ILE A 229 -41.32 0.28 2.84
N ARG A 230 -42.20 -0.34 3.62
CA ARG A 230 -43.63 -0.02 3.62
C ARG A 230 -43.87 1.44 4.03
N PHE A 231 -43.12 1.93 5.03
CA PHE A 231 -43.14 3.33 5.41
C PHE A 231 -42.65 4.24 4.28
N CYS A 232 -41.53 3.90 3.64
CA CYS A 232 -40.95 4.65 2.54
C CYS A 232 -41.88 4.74 1.32
N LEU A 233 -42.52 3.63 0.95
CA LEU A 233 -43.47 3.57 -0.17
C LEU A 233 -44.74 4.35 0.14
N ARG A 234 -45.25 4.30 1.38
CA ARG A 234 -46.43 5.05 1.79
C ARG A 234 -46.19 6.57 1.80
N HIS A 235 -44.98 6.99 2.12
CA HIS A 235 -44.60 8.41 2.22
C HIS A 235 -43.63 8.83 1.09
N ARG A 236 -43.95 8.48 -0.17
CA ARG A 236 -43.08 8.71 -1.35
C ARG A 236 -42.53 10.14 -1.52
N LYS A 237 -43.31 11.17 -1.14
CA LYS A 237 -42.85 12.57 -1.25
C LYS A 237 -41.81 12.90 -0.18
N LEU A 238 -42.02 12.40 1.04
CA LEU A 238 -41.11 12.60 2.15
C LEU A 238 -39.80 11.85 1.91
N THR A 239 -39.83 10.65 1.33
CA THR A 239 -38.62 9.90 1.01
C THR A 239 -37.79 10.60 -0.06
N ILE A 240 -38.41 11.05 -1.16
CA ILE A 240 -37.70 11.80 -2.21
C ILE A 240 -37.08 13.08 -1.62
N LEU A 241 -37.84 13.85 -0.84
CA LEU A 241 -37.33 15.08 -0.21
C LEU A 241 -36.21 14.78 0.78
N GLY A 242 -36.34 13.70 1.57
CA GLY A 242 -35.32 13.23 2.48
C GLY A 242 -34.03 12.83 1.76
N THR A 243 -34.13 12.11 0.63
CA THR A 243 -32.96 11.73 -0.18
C THR A 243 -32.26 12.95 -0.77
N VAL A 244 -33.01 13.92 -1.30
CA VAL A 244 -32.44 15.17 -1.84
C VAL A 244 -31.81 16.01 -0.73
N ALA A 245 -32.48 16.14 0.42
CA ALA A 245 -31.94 16.85 1.58
C ALA A 245 -30.66 16.19 2.11
N PHE A 246 -30.62 14.85 2.15
CA PHE A 246 -29.43 14.09 2.53
C PHE A 246 -28.29 14.32 1.53
N LEU A 247 -28.58 14.34 0.22
CA LEU A 247 -27.59 14.65 -0.80
C LEU A 247 -26.99 16.06 -0.60
N ILE A 248 -27.84 17.06 -0.39
CA ILE A 248 -27.39 18.45 -0.10
C ILE A 248 -26.55 18.51 1.18
N LEU A 249 -26.97 17.78 2.22
CA LEU A 249 -26.22 17.69 3.48
C LEU A 249 -24.83 17.09 3.26
N VAL A 250 -24.70 16.05 2.44
CA VAL A 250 -23.39 15.45 2.12
C VAL A 250 -22.49 16.47 1.42
N PHE A 251 -22.99 17.21 0.42
CA PHE A 251 -22.21 18.27 -0.23
C PHE A 251 -21.82 19.39 0.74
N PHE A 252 -22.73 19.79 1.63
CA PHE A 252 -22.46 20.82 2.64
C PHE A 252 -21.38 20.37 3.65
N LEU A 253 -21.49 19.14 4.15
CA LEU A 253 -20.49 18.56 5.05
C LEU A 253 -19.14 18.42 4.35
N TYR A 254 -19.12 17.95 3.10
CA TYR A 254 -17.91 17.88 2.31
C TYR A 254 -17.25 19.26 2.18
N GLY A 255 -18.00 20.30 1.79
CA GLY A 255 -17.46 21.66 1.68
C GLY A 255 -16.90 22.22 3.00
N LYS A 256 -17.50 21.88 4.15
CA LYS A 256 -17.07 22.37 5.47
C LYS A 256 -15.86 21.61 6.03
N PHE A 257 -15.77 20.31 5.79
CA PHE A 257 -14.77 19.43 6.41
C PHE A 257 -13.65 18.96 5.46
N ASN A 258 -13.62 19.44 4.22
CA ASN A 258 -12.57 19.09 3.27
C ASN A 258 -11.25 19.81 3.62
N ASN A 259 -10.37 19.12 4.34
CA ASN A 259 -9.03 19.60 4.73
C ASN A 259 -7.98 19.52 3.59
N GLY A 260 -8.43 19.41 2.33
CA GLY A 260 -7.56 19.26 1.15
C GLY A 260 -7.38 17.79 0.73
N VAL A 261 -6.56 17.59 -0.31
CA VAL A 261 -6.25 16.25 -0.86
C VAL A 261 -4.84 15.87 -0.42
N GLU A 262 -4.73 14.85 0.43
CA GLU A 262 -3.45 14.21 0.74
C GLU A 262 -3.26 13.01 -0.20
N PHE A 263 -2.37 13.16 -1.20
CA PHE A 263 -2.15 12.13 -2.22
C PHE A 263 -1.50 10.85 -1.65
N PHE A 264 -0.63 11.00 -0.64
CA PHE A 264 0.03 9.88 0.01
C PHE A 264 0.12 10.14 1.51
N PRO A 265 -0.35 9.20 2.36
CA PRO A 265 -0.17 9.32 3.79
C PRO A 265 1.31 9.33 4.13
N SER A 266 1.70 10.12 5.12
CA SER A 266 3.03 10.02 5.71
C SER A 266 3.17 8.69 6.46
N VAL A 267 3.83 7.72 5.84
CA VAL A 267 4.17 6.43 6.48
C VAL A 267 5.41 6.63 7.35
N GLU A 268 5.38 6.08 8.57
CA GLU A 268 6.55 6.12 9.46
C GLU A 268 7.78 5.50 8.76
N PRO A 269 8.85 6.27 8.56
CA PRO A 269 10.01 5.75 7.86
C PRO A 269 10.79 4.79 8.78
N ARG A 270 11.26 3.68 8.19
CA ARG A 270 12.21 2.76 8.83
C ARG A 270 13.64 3.31 8.82
N GLN A 271 13.93 4.22 7.88
CA GLN A 271 15.23 4.88 7.74
C GLN A 271 15.06 6.38 7.58
N ALA A 272 15.99 7.14 8.11
CA ALA A 272 16.10 8.58 7.85
C ALA A 272 17.55 8.91 7.53
N TYR A 273 17.76 9.95 6.74
CA TYR A 273 19.09 10.43 6.37
C TYR A 273 19.25 11.83 6.93
N ILE A 274 20.34 12.07 7.66
CA ILE A 274 20.78 13.41 8.01
C ILE A 274 21.85 13.79 7.00
N ASN A 275 21.52 14.66 6.05
CA ASN A 275 22.48 15.24 5.13
C ASN A 275 23.12 16.47 5.77
N LEU A 276 24.44 16.53 5.67
CA LEU A 276 25.28 17.61 6.17
C LEU A 276 25.98 18.26 4.98
N ASN A 277 25.63 19.51 4.72
CA ASN A 277 26.24 20.31 3.67
C ASN A 277 27.04 21.44 4.32
N MET A 278 28.36 21.34 4.24
CA MET A 278 29.27 22.39 4.68
C MET A 278 29.63 23.34 3.53
N PRO A 279 30.18 24.53 3.83
CA PRO A 279 30.66 25.44 2.80
C PRO A 279 31.62 24.76 1.80
N VAL A 280 31.48 25.14 0.53
CA VAL A 280 32.29 24.61 -0.57
C VAL A 280 33.79 24.85 -0.30
N GLY A 281 34.61 23.84 -0.57
CA GLY A 281 36.06 23.88 -0.30
C GLY A 281 36.48 23.37 1.08
N THR A 282 35.52 22.94 1.91
CA THR A 282 35.87 22.30 3.20
C THR A 282 36.54 20.94 2.98
N ASN A 283 37.64 20.70 3.70
CA ASN A 283 38.36 19.42 3.67
C ASN A 283 37.56 18.32 4.36
N LEU A 284 37.70 17.08 3.85
CA LEU A 284 37.06 15.87 4.34
C LEU A 284 37.30 15.63 5.84
N ASP A 285 38.50 15.93 6.34
CA ASP A 285 38.84 15.78 7.76
C ASP A 285 37.96 16.67 8.65
N LYS A 286 37.69 17.89 8.18
CA LYS A 286 36.83 18.83 8.91
C LYS A 286 35.37 18.39 8.87
N SER A 287 34.94 17.83 7.74
CA SER A 287 33.62 17.20 7.57
C SER A 287 33.41 16.06 8.55
N ASN A 288 34.45 15.24 8.73
CA ASN A 288 34.45 14.14 9.67
C ASN A 288 34.37 14.62 11.13
N GLU A 289 35.11 15.68 11.50
CA GLU A 289 35.01 16.27 12.84
C GLU A 289 33.60 16.75 13.18
N VAL A 290 32.94 17.46 12.25
CA VAL A 290 31.57 17.95 12.47
C VAL A 290 30.57 16.79 12.53
N SER A 291 30.74 15.77 11.67
CA SER A 291 29.87 14.60 11.65
C SER A 291 29.95 13.82 12.97
N LYS A 292 31.15 13.67 13.55
CA LYS A 292 31.36 13.02 14.86
C LYS A 292 30.62 13.71 16.01
N VAL A 293 30.53 15.04 16.01
CA VAL A 293 29.79 15.78 17.05
C VAL A 293 28.31 15.39 17.05
N ILE A 294 27.75 15.07 15.88
CA ILE A 294 26.36 14.61 15.76
C ILE A 294 26.26 13.15 16.15
N GLU A 295 27.21 12.31 15.71
CA GLU A 295 27.28 10.90 16.13
C GLU A 295 27.31 10.74 17.65
N GLU A 296 28.03 11.58 18.39
CA GLU A 296 28.09 11.51 19.86
C GLU A 296 26.73 11.75 20.54
N LYS A 297 25.82 12.47 19.88
CA LYS A 297 24.47 12.75 20.41
C LYS A 297 23.46 11.66 20.08
N LEU A 298 23.66 10.90 18.99
CA LEU A 298 22.69 9.91 18.51
C LEU A 298 22.44 8.73 19.48
N PRO A 299 23.44 8.20 20.21
CA PRO A 299 23.23 7.12 21.19
C PRO A 299 22.26 7.44 22.33
N ALA A 300 21.95 8.72 22.57
CA ALA A 300 20.95 9.11 23.56
C ALA A 300 19.53 8.66 23.18
N PHE A 301 19.26 8.43 21.89
CA PHE A 301 17.96 8.01 21.37
C PHE A 301 17.87 6.49 21.29
N LYS A 302 17.04 5.90 22.16
CA LYS A 302 16.90 4.44 22.29
C LYS A 302 16.19 3.76 21.11
N ASP A 303 15.49 4.52 20.27
CA ASP A 303 14.71 3.98 19.15
C ASP A 303 15.55 3.75 17.87
N ILE A 304 16.83 4.10 17.89
CA ILE A 304 17.79 3.90 16.79
C ILE A 304 18.47 2.54 16.94
N GLU A 305 18.33 1.66 15.94
CA GLU A 305 19.01 0.36 15.91
C GLU A 305 20.48 0.51 15.53
N PHE A 306 20.75 1.27 14.47
CA PHE A 306 22.10 1.60 14.04
C PHE A 306 22.10 2.93 13.28
N PHE A 307 23.26 3.58 13.26
CA PHE A 307 23.54 4.71 12.39
C PHE A 307 24.85 4.47 11.63
N LEU A 308 24.94 5.01 10.42
CA LEU A 308 26.12 4.91 9.56
C LEU A 308 26.42 6.27 8.94
N THR A 309 27.61 6.78 9.19
CA THR A 309 28.08 8.05 8.62
C THR A 309 28.96 7.79 7.41
N ASN A 310 28.56 8.37 6.28
CA ASN A 310 29.39 8.48 5.09
C ASN A 310 29.87 9.92 4.97
N VAL A 311 31.18 10.12 5.05
CA VAL A 311 31.82 11.44 4.88
C VAL A 311 32.34 11.53 3.46
N GLY A 312 32.06 12.63 2.77
CA GLY A 312 32.47 12.86 1.38
C GLY A 312 31.41 12.46 0.34
N SER A 313 30.25 11.98 0.79
CA SER A 313 29.13 11.65 -0.08
C SER A 313 27.81 12.10 0.53
N GLU A 314 26.93 12.62 -0.32
CA GLU A 314 25.54 12.91 0.01
C GLU A 314 24.64 11.90 -0.68
N ILE A 315 23.77 11.25 0.09
CA ILE A 315 22.69 10.41 -0.44
C ILE A 315 21.50 11.32 -0.73
N GLY A 316 21.21 11.54 -2.01
CA GLY A 316 20.00 12.21 -2.50
C GLY A 316 18.91 11.24 -2.96
N GLU A 317 17.75 11.76 -3.36
CA GLU A 317 16.65 10.99 -3.97
C GLU A 317 17.02 10.51 -5.39
N GLY A 318 17.90 9.51 -5.48
CA GLY A 318 18.22 8.78 -6.72
C GLY A 318 19.59 9.04 -7.33
N PHE A 319 20.28 10.13 -6.97
CA PHE A 319 21.68 10.40 -7.34
C PHE A 319 22.50 10.75 -6.10
N GLY A 320 23.59 10.01 -5.90
CA GLY A 320 24.61 10.35 -4.91
C GLY A 320 25.55 11.42 -5.47
N SER A 321 25.87 12.42 -4.66
CA SER A 321 26.85 13.46 -5.01
C SER A 321 28.05 13.31 -4.10
N ASP A 322 29.20 12.96 -4.68
CA ASP A 322 30.46 12.90 -3.93
C ASP A 322 31.13 14.27 -3.91
N ALA A 323 31.33 14.82 -2.71
CA ALA A 323 32.05 16.07 -2.50
C ALA A 323 32.61 16.12 -1.09
N SER A 324 33.82 16.69 -0.91
CA SER A 324 34.51 16.70 0.38
C SER A 324 33.74 17.44 1.48
N ASN A 325 32.91 18.41 1.12
CA ASN A 325 32.09 19.22 2.01
C ASN A 325 30.71 18.62 2.32
N LYS A 326 30.42 17.41 1.82
CA LYS A 326 29.13 16.75 1.99
C LYS A 326 29.29 15.47 2.82
N SER A 327 28.35 15.23 3.72
CA SER A 327 28.26 13.97 4.48
C SER A 327 26.81 13.55 4.66
N THR A 328 26.57 12.25 4.79
CA THR A 328 25.26 11.70 5.14
C THR A 328 25.36 10.75 6.33
N ILE A 329 24.51 10.95 7.33
CA ILE A 329 24.30 9.99 8.42
C ILE A 329 22.99 9.25 8.15
N THR A 330 23.10 7.96 7.83
CA THR A 330 21.95 7.06 7.68
C THR A 330 21.54 6.55 9.05
N LEU A 331 20.32 6.86 9.47
CA LEU A 331 19.68 6.35 10.68
C LEU A 331 18.76 5.20 10.29
N SER A 332 18.82 4.09 11.03
CA SER A 332 17.84 3.02 10.95
C SER A 332 17.18 2.82 12.31
N PHE A 333 15.86 2.83 12.29
CA PHE A 333 15.04 2.67 13.49
C PHE A 333 14.73 1.19 13.71
N PHE A 334 14.51 0.82 14.98
CA PHE A 334 13.97 -0.51 15.31
C PHE A 334 12.60 -0.75 14.65
N ASP A 335 12.18 -2.01 14.61
CA ASP A 335 10.82 -2.35 14.21
C ASP A 335 9.79 -1.68 15.12
N LYS A 336 8.60 -1.36 14.58
CA LYS A 336 7.58 -0.57 15.28
C LYS A 336 7.19 -1.13 16.65
N VAL A 337 7.25 -2.44 16.83
CA VAL A 337 6.90 -3.13 18.08
C VAL A 337 7.94 -2.88 19.18
N ASP A 338 9.20 -2.69 18.80
CA ASP A 338 10.32 -2.53 19.72
C ASP A 338 10.65 -1.06 20.00
N ARG A 339 9.98 -0.13 19.30
CA ARG A 339 10.14 1.32 19.50
C ARG A 339 9.30 1.83 20.66
N SER A 340 9.85 2.77 21.41
CA SER A 340 9.16 3.48 22.50
C SER A 340 8.31 4.65 21.99
N LYS A 341 8.73 5.29 20.90
CA LYS A 341 8.05 6.41 20.23
C LYS A 341 7.96 6.20 18.72
N SER A 342 7.12 7.02 18.06
CA SER A 342 7.05 7.04 16.59
C SER A 342 8.35 7.58 15.99
N SER A 343 8.77 7.06 14.83
CA SER A 343 9.94 7.59 14.12
C SER A 343 9.80 9.09 13.83
N PHE A 344 8.59 9.59 13.64
CA PHE A 344 8.35 11.02 13.42
C PHE A 344 8.74 11.87 14.64
N GLU A 345 8.40 11.40 15.84
CA GLU A 345 8.76 12.09 17.09
C GLU A 345 10.26 12.00 17.34
N THR A 346 10.86 10.83 17.13
CA THR A 346 12.32 10.68 17.27
C THR A 346 13.09 11.57 16.30
N ILE A 347 12.60 11.74 15.06
CA ILE A 347 13.19 12.66 14.08
C ILE A 347 13.10 14.11 14.55
N GLU A 348 11.97 14.51 15.13
CA GLU A 348 11.81 15.87 15.65
C GLU A 348 12.69 16.11 16.88
N ASP A 349 12.77 15.13 17.79
CA ASP A 349 13.68 15.17 18.95
C ASP A 349 15.15 15.28 18.50
N ILE A 350 15.54 14.55 17.44
CA ILE A 350 16.87 14.66 16.82
C ILE A 350 17.07 16.04 16.20
N ARG A 351 16.08 16.57 15.45
CA ARG A 351 16.12 17.90 14.84
C ARG A 351 16.36 18.98 15.90
N GLU A 352 15.67 18.91 17.03
CA GLU A 352 15.85 19.84 18.15
C GLU A 352 17.28 19.74 18.72
N ALA A 353 17.79 18.53 18.91
CA ALA A 353 19.13 18.29 19.47
C ALA A 353 20.30 18.72 18.56
N ILE A 354 20.10 18.78 17.24
CA ILE A 354 21.12 19.17 16.25
C ILE A 354 21.03 20.64 15.81
N SER A 355 19.90 21.32 16.06
CA SER A 355 19.63 22.71 15.64
C SER A 355 20.66 23.77 16.10
N GLY A 356 21.50 23.44 17.10
CA GLY A 356 22.55 24.32 17.62
C GLY A 356 23.88 24.32 16.85
N ILE A 357 24.02 23.50 15.79
CA ILE A 357 25.26 23.40 15.01
C ILE A 357 25.17 24.36 13.81
N THR A 358 25.72 25.56 13.95
CA THR A 358 25.65 26.62 12.92
C THR A 358 26.66 26.46 11.78
N THR A 359 27.60 25.51 11.89
CA THR A 359 28.70 25.35 10.93
C THR A 359 28.30 24.62 9.64
N ALA A 360 27.15 23.93 9.63
CA ALA A 360 26.70 23.12 8.50
C ALA A 360 25.19 23.29 8.28
N ASP A 361 24.76 23.24 7.02
CA ASP A 361 23.35 23.09 6.68
C ASP A 361 22.94 21.63 6.91
N LEU A 362 22.02 21.42 7.85
CA LEU A 362 21.57 20.11 8.31
C LEU A 362 20.17 19.83 7.80
N ARG A 363 20.01 18.70 7.09
CA ARG A 363 18.73 18.31 6.50
C ARG A 363 18.38 16.89 6.92
N ILE A 364 17.18 16.68 7.45
CA ILE A 364 16.69 15.34 7.74
C ILE A 364 15.71 14.93 6.65
N ILE A 365 16.13 13.97 5.82
CA ILE A 365 15.33 13.38 4.76
C ILE A 365 14.75 12.08 5.28
N GLN A 366 13.44 11.96 5.23
CA GLN A 366 12.75 10.72 5.57
C GLN A 366 12.79 9.79 4.37
N ALA A 367 13.20 8.54 4.56
CA ALA A 367 13.06 7.49 3.54
C ALA A 367 11.58 7.08 3.43
N THR A 368 10.74 8.02 3.02
CA THR A 368 9.40 7.70 2.53
C THR A 368 9.59 7.18 1.11
N GLY A 369 8.81 6.18 0.67
CA GLY A 369 8.84 5.64 -0.71
C GLY A 369 8.48 6.66 -1.81
N ARG A 370 8.57 7.96 -1.49
CA ARG A 370 8.41 9.15 -2.33
C ARG A 370 9.63 9.47 -3.18
N ALA A 371 10.75 8.75 -3.04
CA ALA A 371 12.03 9.05 -3.68
C ALA A 371 12.02 9.23 -5.23
N SER A 372 10.89 9.00 -5.90
CA SER A 372 10.72 9.30 -7.33
C SER A 372 9.92 10.58 -7.64
N TYR A 373 9.38 11.29 -6.64
CA TYR A 373 8.48 12.44 -6.84
C TYR A 373 9.04 13.77 -6.34
N GLY A 374 10.16 13.79 -5.62
CA GLY A 374 10.71 15.01 -5.06
C GLY A 374 9.86 15.61 -3.92
N PRO A 375 10.22 16.81 -3.46
CA PRO A 375 9.40 17.59 -2.51
C PRO A 375 7.97 17.81 -3.03
N PRO A 376 6.97 17.98 -2.13
CA PRO A 376 5.57 18.19 -2.52
C PRO A 376 5.34 19.47 -3.33
N VAL A 377 6.26 20.43 -3.26
CA VAL A 377 6.25 21.66 -4.04
C VAL A 377 7.67 21.90 -4.57
N ASN A 378 7.81 21.93 -5.89
CA ASN A 378 9.05 22.28 -6.59
C ASN A 378 8.79 23.51 -7.46
N ILE A 379 9.71 24.48 -7.40
CA ILE A 379 9.69 25.68 -8.22
C ILE A 379 10.94 25.62 -9.10
N GLU A 380 10.74 25.58 -10.41
CA GLU A 380 11.83 25.54 -11.38
C GLU A 380 12.06 26.95 -11.95
N ILE A 381 13.29 27.44 -11.85
CA ILE A 381 13.71 28.73 -12.38
C ILE A 381 14.64 28.45 -13.56
N SER A 382 14.26 28.90 -14.75
CA SER A 382 15.02 28.66 -16.00
C SER A 382 15.48 29.98 -16.61
N GLY A 383 16.70 29.98 -17.18
CA GLY A 383 17.29 31.14 -17.83
C GLY A 383 18.71 30.87 -18.33
N ASP A 384 19.25 31.80 -19.13
CA ASP A 384 20.53 31.60 -19.82
C ASP A 384 21.77 31.97 -18.99
N ASP A 385 21.60 32.83 -17.97
CA ASP A 385 22.69 33.31 -17.11
C ASP A 385 22.60 32.69 -15.71
N PHE A 386 23.54 31.78 -15.42
CA PHE A 386 23.62 31.06 -14.15
C PHE A 386 23.78 31.98 -12.94
N GLY A 387 24.53 33.08 -13.06
CA GLY A 387 24.73 34.02 -11.95
C GLY A 387 23.46 34.83 -11.61
N MET A 388 22.62 35.09 -12.62
CA MET A 388 21.31 35.72 -12.41
C MET A 388 20.30 34.74 -11.80
N LEU A 389 20.35 33.45 -12.19
CA LEU A 389 19.50 32.41 -11.62
C LEU A 389 19.68 32.27 -10.11
N GLY A 390 20.93 32.29 -9.62
CA GLY A 390 21.20 32.24 -8.17
C GLY A 390 20.56 33.41 -7.41
N LYS A 391 20.62 34.64 -7.97
CA LYS A 391 19.99 35.82 -7.35
C LYS A 391 18.47 35.71 -7.31
N PHE A 392 17.85 35.23 -8.39
CA PHE A 392 16.41 35.02 -8.43
C PHE A 392 15.96 33.91 -7.48
N ALA A 393 16.73 32.82 -7.38
CA ALA A 393 16.46 31.76 -6.41
C ALA A 393 16.46 32.29 -4.97
N ASP A 394 17.42 33.17 -4.63
CA ASP A 394 17.47 33.82 -3.32
C ASP A 394 16.33 34.81 -3.07
N GLU A 395 15.92 35.56 -4.10
CA GLU A 395 14.77 36.47 -4.03
C GLU A 395 13.47 35.70 -3.77
N VAL A 396 13.21 34.66 -4.55
CA VAL A 396 12.05 33.77 -4.38
C VAL A 396 12.06 33.12 -2.99
N LYS A 397 13.21 32.64 -2.53
CA LYS A 397 13.39 32.07 -1.19
C LYS A 397 13.05 33.06 -0.09
N ARG A 398 13.44 34.33 -0.21
CA ARG A 398 13.12 35.37 0.78
C ARG A 398 11.63 35.66 0.86
N GLU A 399 10.95 35.79 -0.28
CA GLU A 399 9.52 36.08 -0.34
C GLU A 399 8.67 34.94 0.24
N ILE A 400 9.10 33.69 0.04
CA ILE A 400 8.35 32.50 0.45
C ILE A 400 8.65 32.12 1.91
N LYS A 401 9.77 32.57 2.49
CA LYS A 401 10.24 32.14 3.82
C LYS A 401 9.23 32.37 4.96
N ASP A 402 8.44 33.45 4.87
CA ASP A 402 7.53 33.86 5.95
C ASP A 402 6.12 33.27 5.83
N ILE A 403 5.85 32.45 4.80
CA ILE A 403 4.54 31.82 4.62
C ILE A 403 4.36 30.72 5.69
N PRO A 404 3.29 30.78 6.51
CA PRO A 404 3.05 29.80 7.56
C PRO A 404 2.86 28.40 6.97
N GLY A 405 3.60 27.42 7.50
CA GLY A 405 3.54 26.02 7.08
C GLY A 405 4.71 25.55 6.21
N ILE A 406 5.55 26.47 5.74
CA ILE A 406 6.76 26.14 4.98
C ILE A 406 7.88 25.73 5.94
N LYS A 407 8.54 24.61 5.63
CA LYS A 407 9.68 24.07 6.38
C LYS A 407 10.75 23.62 5.39
N ASP A 408 12.02 23.69 5.79
CA ASP A 408 13.18 23.14 5.07
C ASP A 408 13.30 23.63 3.61
N LEU A 409 13.20 24.95 3.39
CA LEU A 409 13.30 25.55 2.06
C LEU A 409 14.73 25.38 1.50
N LYS A 410 14.83 24.84 0.29
CA LYS A 410 16.11 24.54 -0.38
C LYS A 410 16.15 25.13 -1.78
N ASP A 411 17.37 25.36 -2.23
CA ASP A 411 17.73 25.49 -3.64
C ASP A 411 18.84 24.47 -3.97
N ASP A 412 19.05 24.28 -5.26
CA ASP A 412 20.09 23.44 -5.84
C ASP A 412 21.18 24.28 -6.54
N TYR A 413 21.25 25.58 -6.24
CA TYR A 413 22.26 26.48 -6.80
C TYR A 413 23.60 26.22 -6.10
N ASP A 414 24.55 25.60 -6.82
CA ASP A 414 25.92 25.41 -6.35
C ASP A 414 26.79 26.58 -6.82
N GLU A 415 27.26 27.40 -5.88
CA GLU A 415 28.24 28.45 -6.20
C GLU A 415 29.49 27.80 -6.77
N ALA A 416 29.99 28.36 -7.88
CA ALA A 416 31.15 27.82 -8.59
C ALA A 416 32.30 27.52 -7.61
N ARG A 417 32.81 26.29 -7.67
CA ARG A 417 33.93 25.86 -6.84
C ARG A 417 35.12 26.79 -7.09
N PRO A 418 35.83 27.26 -6.05
CA PRO A 418 37.04 28.05 -6.25
C PRO A 418 38.09 27.16 -6.94
N GLU A 419 38.29 27.41 -8.23
CA GLU A 419 39.27 26.69 -9.04
C GLU A 419 40.50 27.56 -9.30
N ILE A 420 41.67 27.00 -9.08
CA ILE A 420 42.93 27.64 -9.46
C ILE A 420 43.24 27.22 -10.90
N LYS A 421 42.91 28.10 -11.84
CA LYS A 421 43.29 27.90 -13.25
C LYS A 421 44.72 28.39 -13.46
N ILE A 422 45.66 27.45 -13.61
CA ILE A 422 47.04 27.76 -13.98
C ILE A 422 47.10 27.90 -15.50
N GLU A 423 47.09 29.14 -15.99
CA GLU A 423 47.33 29.42 -17.40
C GLU A 423 48.84 29.49 -17.67
N VAL A 424 49.38 28.42 -18.23
CA VAL A 424 50.79 28.38 -18.64
C VAL A 424 50.98 29.24 -19.87
N ASN A 425 51.82 30.27 -19.75
CA ASN A 425 52.26 31.05 -20.91
C ASN A 425 53.18 30.18 -21.78
N ARG A 426 52.62 29.66 -22.88
CA ARG A 426 53.31 28.73 -23.79
C ARG A 426 54.55 29.34 -24.46
N GLU A 427 54.57 30.64 -24.71
CA GLU A 427 55.72 31.34 -25.34
C GLU A 427 56.93 31.40 -24.41
N LYS A 428 56.69 31.66 -23.11
CA LYS A 428 57.77 31.63 -22.11
C LYS A 428 58.25 30.21 -21.80
N ALA A 429 57.34 29.23 -21.82
CA ALA A 429 57.69 27.83 -21.61
C ALA A 429 58.63 27.30 -22.73
N SER A 430 58.38 27.67 -24.00
CA SER A 430 59.23 27.22 -25.11
C SER A 430 60.63 27.85 -25.12
N LEU A 431 60.81 29.01 -24.46
CA LEU A 431 62.12 29.68 -24.35
C LEU A 431 63.01 29.10 -23.24
N LEU A 432 62.45 28.30 -22.34
CA LEU A 432 63.12 27.75 -21.15
C LEU A 432 63.43 26.25 -21.27
N ASP A 433 63.26 25.64 -22.45
CA ASP A 433 63.42 24.18 -22.71
C ASP A 433 62.59 23.28 -21.77
N SER A 434 61.53 23.80 -21.16
CA SER A 434 60.57 23.03 -20.40
C SER A 434 59.38 22.63 -21.29
N THR A 435 59.41 21.37 -21.76
CA THR A 435 58.28 20.70 -22.46
C THR A 435 57.03 20.59 -21.60
#